data_AF-W0RL68-F1
#
_entry.id   AF-W0RL68-F1
#
_cell.length_a   1.000
_cell.length_b   1.000
_cell.length_c   1.000
_cell.angle_alpha   90.00
_cell.angle_beta   90.00
_cell.angle_gamma   90.00
#
_symmetry.space_group_name_H-M   'P 1'
#
loop_
_entity.id
_entity.type
_entity.pdbx_description
1 polymer ?
#
loop_
_entity_poly.entity_id
_entity_poly.type
_entity_poly.pdbx_seq_one_letter_code
_entity_poly.pdbx_strand_id
1 'polypeptide(L)'
;MTGSAPAPRVPAKSERATMTGWFDPAQLMRTGMRVLVSELFGQNADRRILDSIAHRDIGVCDYSTWDELWLDYVSDTGDGWNATYGIAHQVAQPTLSVDDPRGTTHLTRRGQVLVFGGDEVYPTPSREWYEQKLVAPYRTALPNSAKPQPSVFAVPGNHDWYDSLVSFTRLFCGTRDRALGGWQARQSVSYFAVRLPHHWWLVGTDVQLDSDIDDPQLEYFRGVAKQMEDDARVILCTAEPHWIEEARYAKFDPSLTQRNLNYLEREVFGRRIEVFLSGDLHHYRRHEARDGRQKITAGGGGAYLSPTHHDVSEVATLPEGYTLKASFPSVEESKRLSWGNLLFIRHNPKFGILTAVLYLLLGWSVKVPLGAVSLREPTRALAALRDAVLLSPTAMVWGVLVVFGFVTFTDSHSPTQKRLGGTLHALAHLLAAFFSGWIGAAFAANVLAGRPQWLQWLTVGGFLLVGGYVVGSVIMGLYLLISLNLFHRHNTEAFSSMRIEDYKSWLRLQVTPDGALRIYPIKLHRVARKWRPAEPRDATPSLLVPDDPHATAPELIESPIVIPGIVRPGSGGYAAAAAPGLTIS
;
A
#
# COMPACT_ATOMS: atom_id res chain seq x y z
N MET A 1 -40.55 -16.73 15.94
CA MET A 1 -39.31 -16.81 16.75
C MET A 1 -38.23 -16.04 16.02
N THR A 2 -38.10 -14.76 16.30
CA THR A 2 -37.04 -13.90 15.76
C THR A 2 -35.76 -14.21 16.52
N GLY A 3 -34.99 -15.19 16.04
CA GLY A 3 -33.65 -15.43 16.56
C GLY A 3 -32.84 -14.15 16.33
N SER A 4 -32.53 -13.42 17.41
CA SER A 4 -31.59 -12.31 17.35
C SER A 4 -30.30 -12.84 16.73
N ALA A 5 -29.81 -12.21 15.65
CA ALA A 5 -28.52 -12.55 15.09
C ALA A 5 -27.47 -12.59 16.22
N PRO A 6 -26.58 -13.59 16.25
CA PRO A 6 -25.58 -13.69 17.31
C PRO A 6 -24.77 -12.39 17.38
N ALA A 7 -24.46 -11.95 18.60
CA ALA A 7 -23.70 -10.73 18.81
C ALA A 7 -22.36 -10.80 18.02
N PRO A 8 -21.96 -9.71 17.35
CA PRO A 8 -20.76 -9.71 16.53
C PRO A 8 -19.54 -10.05 17.40
N ARG A 9 -18.81 -11.08 16.99
CA ARG A 9 -17.65 -11.60 17.72
C ARG A 9 -16.45 -10.67 17.54
N VAL A 10 -15.87 -10.23 18.65
CA VAL A 10 -14.55 -9.58 18.67
C VAL A 10 -13.46 -10.66 18.51
N PRO A 11 -12.53 -10.52 17.55
CA PRO A 11 -11.42 -11.46 17.42
C PRO A 11 -10.53 -11.47 18.66
N ALA A 12 -10.19 -12.68 19.12
CA ALA A 12 -9.24 -12.86 20.20
C ALA A 12 -7.87 -12.33 19.77
N LYS A 13 -7.01 -11.94 20.73
CA LYS A 13 -5.70 -11.36 20.42
C LYS A 13 -4.83 -12.27 19.54
N SER A 14 -4.92 -13.59 19.70
CA SER A 14 -4.22 -14.59 18.87
C SER A 14 -4.74 -14.69 17.45
N GLU A 15 -5.97 -14.25 17.20
CA GLU A 15 -6.62 -14.28 15.87
C GLU A 15 -6.39 -12.98 15.09
N ARG A 16 -5.83 -11.95 15.73
CA ARG A 16 -5.54 -10.67 15.09
C ARG A 16 -4.27 -10.79 14.27
N ALA A 17 -4.37 -10.47 12.97
CA ALA A 17 -3.22 -10.53 12.08
C ALA A 17 -2.11 -9.58 12.53
N THR A 18 -0.87 -10.06 12.50
CA THR A 18 0.33 -9.21 12.60
C THR A 18 0.69 -8.66 11.22
N MET A 19 1.49 -7.61 11.15
CA MET A 19 2.01 -7.08 9.87
C MET A 19 2.68 -8.20 9.07
N THR A 20 2.43 -8.22 7.76
CA THR A 20 2.93 -9.27 6.87
C THR A 20 4.45 -9.34 6.91
N GLY A 21 4.94 -10.58 7.02
CA GLY A 21 6.37 -10.84 6.95
C GLY A 21 6.88 -10.95 5.54
N TRP A 22 7.02 -9.81 4.85
CA TRP A 22 7.44 -9.75 3.45
C TRP A 22 8.78 -10.46 3.17
N PHE A 23 9.70 -10.49 4.14
CA PHE A 23 10.99 -11.19 4.05
C PHE A 23 11.02 -12.55 4.77
N ASP A 24 9.89 -13.04 5.27
CA ASP A 24 9.84 -14.40 5.81
C ASP A 24 9.98 -15.40 4.63
N PRO A 25 10.90 -16.39 4.67
CA PRO A 25 11.18 -17.24 3.51
C PRO A 25 9.96 -17.98 2.94
N ALA A 26 9.09 -18.48 3.82
CA ALA A 26 7.85 -19.15 3.40
C ALA A 26 6.85 -18.17 2.75
N GLN A 27 6.86 -16.90 3.18
CA GLN A 27 6.00 -15.87 2.60
C GLN A 27 6.51 -15.46 1.21
N LEU A 28 7.81 -15.22 1.06
CA LEU A 28 8.45 -14.95 -0.24
C LEU A 28 8.10 -16.04 -1.27
N MET A 29 8.24 -17.31 -0.89
CA MET A 29 7.90 -18.44 -1.76
C MET A 29 6.40 -18.47 -2.11
N ARG A 30 5.51 -18.29 -1.13
CA ARG A 30 4.06 -18.33 -1.34
C ARG A 30 3.58 -17.17 -2.22
N THR A 31 4.04 -15.95 -1.96
CA THR A 31 3.70 -14.78 -2.77
C THR A 31 4.25 -14.97 -4.19
N GLY A 32 5.52 -15.34 -4.34
CA GLY A 32 6.13 -15.54 -5.66
C GLY A 32 5.41 -16.60 -6.51
N MET A 33 4.98 -17.72 -5.90
CA MET A 33 4.17 -18.73 -6.59
C MET A 33 2.79 -18.20 -6.99
N ARG A 34 2.13 -17.41 -6.13
CA ARG A 34 0.82 -16.83 -6.44
C ARG A 34 0.91 -15.82 -7.57
N VAL A 35 1.84 -14.88 -7.48
CA VAL A 35 2.09 -13.88 -8.54
C VAL A 35 2.34 -14.56 -9.88
N LEU A 36 3.23 -15.56 -9.94
CA LEU A 36 3.50 -16.31 -11.17
C LEU A 36 2.24 -16.99 -11.75
N VAL A 37 1.42 -17.62 -10.90
CA VAL A 37 0.16 -18.23 -11.33
C VAL A 37 -0.82 -17.16 -11.81
N SER A 38 -0.94 -16.04 -11.09
CA SER A 38 -1.84 -14.94 -11.44
C SER A 38 -1.44 -14.27 -12.75
N GLU A 39 -0.15 -14.08 -13.03
CA GLU A 39 0.33 -13.55 -14.31
C GLU A 39 -0.01 -14.49 -15.48
N LEU A 40 0.23 -15.81 -15.31
CA LEU A 40 -0.02 -16.81 -16.35
C LEU A 40 -1.52 -16.98 -16.67
N PHE A 41 -2.39 -16.91 -15.67
CA PHE A 41 -3.84 -17.08 -15.84
C PHE A 41 -4.58 -15.76 -16.06
N GLY A 42 -4.13 -14.66 -15.47
CA GLY A 42 -4.75 -13.34 -15.55
C GLY A 42 -4.74 -12.76 -16.96
N GLN A 43 -3.70 -13.07 -17.75
CA GLN A 43 -3.64 -12.72 -19.18
C GLN A 43 -4.67 -13.49 -20.03
N ASN A 44 -5.24 -14.59 -19.53
CA ASN A 44 -6.05 -15.52 -20.33
C ASN A 44 -7.50 -15.70 -19.82
N ALA A 45 -7.87 -15.11 -18.67
CA ALA A 45 -9.19 -15.28 -18.06
C ALA A 45 -9.63 -14.02 -17.31
N ASP A 46 -9.92 -12.93 -18.04
CA ASP A 46 -10.46 -11.70 -17.46
C ASP A 46 -11.91 -11.91 -16.98
N ARG A 47 -12.09 -11.81 -15.66
CA ARG A 47 -13.38 -11.99 -15.00
C ARG A 47 -14.35 -10.83 -15.24
N ARG A 48 -13.85 -9.62 -15.53
CA ARG A 48 -14.68 -8.42 -15.78
C ARG A 48 -15.61 -8.64 -16.97
N ILE A 49 -15.11 -9.31 -18.01
CA ILE A 49 -15.89 -9.69 -19.19
C ILE A 49 -17.03 -10.66 -18.81
N LEU A 50 -16.77 -11.65 -17.97
CA LEU A 50 -17.81 -12.59 -17.52
C LEU A 50 -18.86 -11.90 -16.64
N ASP A 51 -18.43 -11.07 -15.70
CA ASP A 51 -19.32 -10.38 -14.75
C ASP A 51 -20.19 -9.33 -15.48
N SER A 52 -19.66 -8.63 -16.49
CA SER A 52 -20.44 -7.70 -17.33
C SER A 52 -21.51 -8.40 -18.18
N ILE A 53 -21.25 -9.62 -18.65
CA ILE A 53 -22.26 -10.43 -19.35
C ILE A 53 -23.37 -10.89 -18.37
N ALA A 54 -22.97 -11.25 -17.14
CA ALA A 54 -23.90 -11.73 -16.11
C ALA A 54 -24.77 -10.60 -15.52
N HIS A 55 -24.26 -9.36 -15.50
CA HIS A 55 -24.93 -8.19 -14.95
C HIS A 55 -25.18 -7.11 -16.02
N ARG A 56 -26.20 -7.31 -16.85
CA ARG A 56 -26.52 -6.39 -17.96
C ARG A 56 -26.98 -4.99 -17.53
N ASP A 57 -27.55 -4.85 -16.33
CA ASP A 57 -28.01 -3.57 -15.76
C ASP A 57 -27.18 -3.21 -14.51
N ILE A 58 -25.98 -2.69 -14.73
CA ILE A 58 -25.13 -2.16 -13.64
C ILE A 58 -25.75 -0.82 -13.21
N GLY A 59 -26.44 -0.81 -12.08
CA GLY A 59 -27.13 0.39 -11.58
C GLY A 59 -26.17 1.46 -11.05
N VAL A 60 -26.57 2.73 -11.19
CA VAL A 60 -25.95 3.87 -10.51
C VAL A 60 -26.62 4.05 -9.15
N CYS A 61 -25.83 4.18 -8.07
CA CYS A 61 -26.38 4.52 -6.77
C CYS A 61 -26.64 6.04 -6.70
N ASP A 62 -27.83 6.46 -6.27
CA ASP A 62 -28.24 7.85 -6.34
C ASP A 62 -28.45 8.47 -4.95
N TYR A 63 -27.63 9.50 -4.66
CA TYR A 63 -27.71 10.38 -3.49
C TYR A 63 -27.97 11.84 -3.90
N SER A 64 -28.29 12.13 -5.15
CA SER A 64 -28.45 13.49 -5.68
C SER A 64 -29.52 14.32 -4.99
N THR A 65 -30.51 13.67 -4.35
CA THR A 65 -31.60 14.34 -3.62
C THR A 65 -31.20 14.82 -2.23
N TRP A 66 -30.00 14.51 -1.77
CA TRP A 66 -29.51 14.92 -0.45
C TRP A 66 -28.93 16.34 -0.53
N ASP A 67 -29.03 17.09 0.56
CA ASP A 67 -28.48 18.45 0.63
C ASP A 67 -26.98 18.45 0.99
N GLU A 68 -26.56 17.50 1.83
CA GLU A 68 -25.19 17.32 2.28
C GLU A 68 -24.85 15.83 2.27
N LEU A 69 -23.62 15.49 1.89
CA LEU A 69 -23.12 14.12 1.99
C LEU A 69 -21.66 14.08 2.44
N TRP A 70 -21.39 13.24 3.44
CA TRP A 70 -20.05 12.90 3.89
C TRP A 70 -19.66 11.53 3.35
N LEU A 71 -18.40 11.38 2.94
CA LEU A 71 -17.84 10.10 2.55
C LEU A 71 -16.42 9.93 3.07
N ASP A 72 -16.01 8.70 3.35
CA ASP A 72 -14.66 8.32 3.75
C ASP A 72 -14.01 7.53 2.61
N TYR A 73 -12.76 7.86 2.26
CA TYR A 73 -11.94 7.14 1.28
C TYR A 73 -10.70 6.57 1.96
N VAL A 74 -10.53 5.25 1.85
CA VAL A 74 -9.45 4.49 2.50
C VAL A 74 -8.86 3.50 1.50
N SER A 75 -7.54 3.51 1.29
CA SER A 75 -6.87 2.54 0.43
C SER A 75 -5.74 1.82 1.15
N ASP A 76 -5.33 0.67 0.62
CA ASP A 76 -4.17 -0.10 1.09
C ASP A 76 -4.37 -0.57 2.52
N THR A 77 -5.36 -1.44 2.70
CA THR A 77 -5.78 -1.97 3.99
C THR A 77 -5.39 -3.45 4.13
N GLY A 78 -5.70 -4.06 5.26
CA GLY A 78 -5.62 -5.52 5.36
C GLY A 78 -4.21 -6.10 5.34
N ASP A 79 -3.19 -5.37 5.82
CA ASP A 79 -1.85 -5.94 6.07
C ASP A 79 -1.73 -6.50 7.50
N GLY A 80 -2.00 -5.66 8.51
CA GLY A 80 -1.99 -6.04 9.92
C GLY A 80 -3.14 -5.42 10.72
N TRP A 81 -3.56 -6.09 11.79
CA TRP A 81 -4.74 -5.72 12.58
C TRP A 81 -4.68 -4.31 13.13
N ASN A 82 -3.60 -3.91 13.80
CA ASN A 82 -3.57 -2.62 14.51
C ASN A 82 -3.63 -1.44 13.53
N ALA A 83 -2.96 -1.55 12.39
CA ALA A 83 -2.97 -0.53 11.34
C ALA A 83 -4.37 -0.39 10.72
N THR A 84 -4.95 -1.50 10.23
CA THR A 84 -6.30 -1.49 9.63
C THR A 84 -7.37 -1.11 10.64
N TYR A 85 -7.33 -1.67 11.86
CA TYR A 85 -8.32 -1.38 12.89
C TYR A 85 -8.20 0.05 13.42
N GLY A 86 -6.99 0.61 13.47
CA GLY A 86 -6.76 2.01 13.81
C GLY A 86 -7.56 2.95 12.91
N ILE A 87 -7.49 2.74 11.58
CA ILE A 87 -8.27 3.52 10.61
C ILE A 87 -9.76 3.20 10.70
N ALA A 88 -10.13 1.92 10.73
CA ALA A 88 -11.53 1.50 10.81
C ALA A 88 -12.24 2.10 12.04
N HIS A 89 -11.56 2.12 13.20
CA HIS A 89 -12.07 2.74 14.42
C HIS A 89 -12.38 4.22 14.22
N GLN A 90 -11.47 5.00 13.63
CA GLN A 90 -11.69 6.44 13.40
C GLN A 90 -12.80 6.69 12.38
N VAL A 91 -12.81 5.95 11.27
CA VAL A 91 -13.86 6.03 10.24
C VAL A 91 -15.24 5.73 10.83
N ALA A 92 -15.33 4.79 11.78
CA ALA A 92 -16.60 4.43 12.42
C ALA A 92 -17.14 5.49 13.40
N GLN A 93 -16.33 6.43 13.90
CA GLN A 93 -16.77 7.39 14.92
C GLN A 93 -17.81 8.37 14.34
N PRO A 94 -18.95 8.59 15.03
CA PRO A 94 -20.02 9.47 14.55
C PRO A 94 -19.54 10.89 14.23
N THR A 95 -18.64 11.40 15.05
CA THR A 95 -17.97 12.69 14.88
C THR A 95 -16.49 12.54 15.20
N LEU A 96 -15.65 13.35 14.54
CA LEU A 96 -14.23 13.51 14.89
C LEU A 96 -13.90 14.99 14.99
N SER A 97 -13.20 15.36 16.04
CA SER A 97 -12.56 16.66 16.19
C SER A 97 -11.12 16.51 15.74
N VAL A 98 -10.72 17.21 14.68
CA VAL A 98 -9.38 17.11 14.09
C VAL A 98 -8.77 18.49 13.94
N ASP A 99 -7.56 18.66 14.46
CA ASP A 99 -6.84 19.93 14.37
C ASP A 99 -6.02 19.99 13.09
N ASP A 100 -6.02 21.15 12.43
CA ASP A 100 -5.14 21.43 11.30
C ASP A 100 -3.75 21.92 11.74
N PRO A 101 -2.75 21.91 10.84
CA PRO A 101 -1.41 22.41 11.18
C PRO A 101 -1.36 23.89 11.59
N ARG A 102 -2.44 24.65 11.41
CA ARG A 102 -2.59 26.05 11.84
C ARG A 102 -3.24 26.17 13.22
N GLY A 103 -3.58 25.05 13.87
CA GLY A 103 -4.25 25.00 15.17
C GLY A 103 -5.76 25.24 15.10
N THR A 104 -6.37 25.16 13.92
CA THR A 104 -7.82 25.28 13.77
C THR A 104 -8.47 23.90 13.93
N THR A 105 -9.39 23.78 14.87
CA THR A 105 -10.17 22.56 15.09
C THR A 105 -11.33 22.46 14.10
N HIS A 106 -11.43 21.34 13.41
CA HIS A 106 -12.52 21.01 12.49
C HIS A 106 -13.35 19.85 13.04
N LEU A 107 -14.67 20.05 13.13
CA LEU A 107 -15.60 18.99 13.49
C LEU A 107 -16.11 18.31 12.22
N THR A 108 -15.77 17.03 12.05
CA THR A 108 -16.21 16.21 10.92
C THR A 108 -17.23 15.17 11.36
N ARG A 109 -18.03 14.67 10.41
CA ARG A 109 -19.03 13.61 10.63
C ARG A 109 -18.63 12.34 9.89
N ARG A 110 -19.03 11.18 10.42
CA ARG A 110 -18.85 9.90 9.73
C ARG A 110 -19.42 9.93 8.32
N GLY A 111 -18.69 9.37 7.36
CA GLY A 111 -19.19 9.20 6.01
C GLY A 111 -20.44 8.31 5.95
N GLN A 112 -21.46 8.73 5.20
CA GLN A 112 -22.57 7.87 4.80
C GLN A 112 -22.18 6.92 3.65
N VAL A 113 -21.06 7.21 2.98
CA VAL A 113 -20.43 6.35 1.99
C VAL A 113 -18.99 6.09 2.42
N LEU A 114 -18.57 4.82 2.41
CA LEU A 114 -17.18 4.40 2.55
C LEU A 114 -16.70 3.87 1.19
N VAL A 115 -15.53 4.31 0.75
CA VAL A 115 -14.87 3.82 -0.46
C VAL A 115 -13.55 3.17 -0.06
N PHE A 116 -13.39 1.90 -0.40
CA PHE A 116 -12.09 1.28 -0.48
C PHE A 116 -11.47 1.55 -1.85
N GLY A 117 -10.27 2.11 -1.87
CA GLY A 117 -9.65 2.59 -3.10
C GLY A 117 -8.49 1.74 -3.60
N GLY A 118 -8.51 0.43 -3.39
CA GLY A 118 -7.45 -0.49 -3.79
C GLY A 118 -6.82 -1.23 -2.61
N ASP A 119 -6.37 -2.46 -2.90
CA ASP A 119 -5.63 -3.35 -2.02
C ASP A 119 -6.28 -3.53 -0.65
N GLU A 120 -7.39 -4.27 -0.63
CA GLU A 120 -8.11 -4.50 0.61
C GLU A 120 -7.51 -5.62 1.48
N VAL A 121 -6.51 -6.34 0.96
CA VAL A 121 -5.87 -7.45 1.66
C VAL A 121 -4.43 -7.72 1.20
N TYR A 122 -3.51 -7.89 2.16
CA TYR A 122 -2.15 -8.35 1.90
C TYR A 122 -1.86 -9.70 2.55
N PRO A 123 -0.87 -10.46 2.05
CA PRO A 123 -0.13 -10.21 0.81
C PRO A 123 -0.86 -10.72 -0.43
N THR A 124 -1.86 -11.58 -0.25
CA THR A 124 -2.60 -12.18 -1.36
C THR A 124 -4.01 -12.53 -0.87
N PRO A 125 -5.02 -12.55 -1.74
CA PRO A 125 -6.40 -12.62 -1.34
C PRO A 125 -6.78 -14.07 -1.01
N SER A 126 -7.68 -14.19 -0.04
CA SER A 126 -8.45 -15.39 0.25
C SER A 126 -9.63 -14.99 1.11
N ARG A 127 -10.70 -15.80 1.13
CA ARG A 127 -11.83 -15.58 2.04
C ARG A 127 -11.39 -15.43 3.50
N GLU A 128 -10.44 -16.25 3.93
CA GLU A 128 -9.92 -16.22 5.30
C GLU A 128 -9.15 -14.92 5.58
N TRP A 129 -8.30 -14.47 4.63
CA TRP A 129 -7.52 -13.26 4.81
C TRP A 129 -8.39 -11.99 4.76
N TYR A 130 -9.37 -11.92 3.86
CA TYR A 130 -10.36 -10.83 3.89
C TYR A 130 -11.11 -10.79 5.22
N GLU A 131 -11.58 -11.94 5.71
CA GLU A 131 -12.28 -12.00 6.99
C GLU A 131 -11.38 -11.50 8.12
N GLN A 132 -10.15 -12.01 8.22
CA GLN A 132 -9.26 -11.71 9.33
C GLN A 132 -8.67 -10.30 9.29
N LYS A 133 -8.35 -9.79 8.09
CA LYS A 133 -7.56 -8.56 7.92
C LYS A 133 -8.37 -7.33 7.52
N LEU A 134 -9.58 -7.51 6.98
CA LEU A 134 -10.47 -6.40 6.61
C LEU A 134 -11.82 -6.48 7.34
N VAL A 135 -12.58 -7.55 7.13
CA VAL A 135 -13.96 -7.64 7.60
C VAL A 135 -14.03 -7.63 9.12
N ALA A 136 -13.20 -8.40 9.82
CA ALA A 136 -13.22 -8.45 11.26
C ALA A 136 -12.79 -7.11 11.91
N PRO A 137 -11.74 -6.40 11.47
CA PRO A 137 -11.47 -5.03 11.90
C PRO A 137 -12.65 -4.08 11.71
N TYR A 138 -13.24 -4.01 10.51
CA TYR A 138 -14.33 -3.07 10.22
C TYR A 138 -15.62 -3.45 10.97
N ARG A 139 -15.96 -4.74 11.08
CA ARG A 139 -17.06 -5.22 11.92
C ARG A 139 -16.83 -4.92 13.40
N THR A 140 -15.59 -4.94 13.88
CA THR A 140 -15.26 -4.57 15.26
C THR A 140 -15.39 -3.05 15.46
N ALA A 141 -15.15 -2.25 14.42
CA ALA A 141 -15.23 -0.80 14.47
C ALA A 141 -16.68 -0.28 14.39
N LEU A 142 -17.49 -0.88 13.52
CA LEU A 142 -18.90 -0.61 13.37
C LEU A 142 -19.64 -1.96 13.24
N PRO A 143 -20.08 -2.56 14.35
CA PRO A 143 -20.74 -3.87 14.34
C PRO A 143 -22.12 -3.85 13.68
N ASN A 144 -22.85 -2.75 13.86
CA ASN A 144 -24.17 -2.52 13.29
C ASN A 144 -24.39 -1.02 13.08
N SER A 145 -25.38 -0.71 12.24
CA SER A 145 -25.82 0.66 11.99
C SER A 145 -27.33 0.70 11.92
N ALA A 146 -27.92 1.81 12.38
CA ALA A 146 -29.33 2.09 12.15
C ALA A 146 -29.62 2.20 10.64
N LYS A 147 -30.86 1.93 10.24
CA LYS A 147 -31.30 2.13 8.85
C LYS A 147 -31.59 3.62 8.60
N PRO A 148 -31.29 4.15 7.40
CA PRO A 148 -30.55 3.50 6.32
C PRO A 148 -29.07 3.33 6.70
N GLN A 149 -28.53 2.15 6.42
CA GLN A 149 -27.13 1.85 6.70
C GLN A 149 -26.20 2.62 5.76
N PRO A 150 -25.01 3.05 6.23
CA PRO A 150 -24.01 3.65 5.35
C PRO A 150 -23.59 2.65 4.28
N SER A 151 -23.37 3.13 3.07
CA SER A 151 -22.97 2.30 1.93
C SER A 151 -21.46 2.09 1.92
N VAL A 152 -21.02 0.96 1.37
CA VAL A 152 -19.62 0.73 1.02
C VAL A 152 -19.47 0.39 -0.46
N PHE A 153 -18.44 0.96 -1.06
CA PHE A 153 -17.94 0.67 -2.40
C PHE A 153 -16.45 0.34 -2.32
N ALA A 154 -15.94 -0.39 -3.30
CA ALA A 154 -14.55 -0.79 -3.37
C ALA A 154 -14.07 -0.82 -4.82
N VAL A 155 -12.82 -0.43 -5.04
CA VAL A 155 -12.08 -0.62 -6.29
C VAL A 155 -10.96 -1.62 -6.00
N PRO A 156 -10.81 -2.72 -6.75
CA PRO A 156 -9.75 -3.69 -6.48
C PRO A 156 -8.37 -3.18 -6.89
N GLY A 157 -7.36 -3.47 -6.08
CA GLY A 157 -5.96 -3.30 -6.44
C GLY A 157 -5.31 -4.61 -6.90
N ASN A 158 -4.01 -4.56 -7.20
CA ASN A 158 -3.25 -5.72 -7.69
C ASN A 158 -3.27 -6.88 -6.66
N HIS A 159 -3.27 -6.58 -5.36
CA HIS A 159 -3.32 -7.60 -4.31
C HIS A 159 -4.68 -8.28 -4.19
N ASP A 160 -5.76 -7.67 -4.67
CA ASP A 160 -7.09 -8.28 -4.75
C ASP A 160 -7.22 -9.18 -5.98
N TRP A 161 -6.43 -8.92 -7.01
CA TRP A 161 -6.44 -9.64 -8.29
C TRP A 161 -5.68 -10.96 -8.29
N TYR A 162 -4.81 -11.24 -7.29
CA TYR A 162 -4.02 -12.48 -7.29
C TYR A 162 -4.84 -13.78 -7.14
N ASP A 163 -6.15 -13.73 -6.82
CA ASP A 163 -7.05 -14.89 -6.91
C ASP A 163 -8.09 -14.76 -8.05
N SER A 164 -7.80 -13.92 -9.05
CA SER A 164 -8.72 -13.60 -10.15
C SER A 164 -10.04 -13.00 -9.64
N LEU A 165 -9.92 -12.12 -8.63
CA LEU A 165 -10.99 -11.31 -8.05
C LEU A 165 -12.11 -12.11 -7.36
N VAL A 166 -11.88 -13.40 -7.08
CA VAL A 166 -12.89 -14.30 -6.53
C VAL A 166 -13.33 -13.84 -5.14
N SER A 167 -12.37 -13.52 -4.27
CA SER A 167 -12.67 -13.13 -2.88
C SER A 167 -13.29 -11.73 -2.80
N PHE A 168 -12.79 -10.80 -3.61
CA PHE A 168 -13.31 -9.43 -3.73
C PHE A 168 -14.78 -9.42 -4.17
N THR A 169 -15.10 -10.05 -5.32
CA THR A 169 -16.46 -10.07 -5.89
C THR A 169 -17.44 -10.72 -4.92
N ARG A 170 -17.01 -11.74 -4.18
CA ARG A 170 -17.85 -12.36 -3.16
C ARG A 170 -18.25 -11.39 -2.04
N LEU A 171 -17.34 -10.52 -1.61
CA LEU A 171 -17.55 -9.60 -0.49
C LEU A 171 -18.34 -8.36 -0.91
N PHE A 172 -17.97 -7.73 -2.03
CA PHE A 172 -18.51 -6.42 -2.43
C PHE A 172 -19.62 -6.49 -3.48
N CYS A 173 -19.59 -7.52 -4.34
CA CYS A 173 -20.51 -7.64 -5.49
C CYS A 173 -21.58 -8.73 -5.30
N GLY A 174 -21.34 -9.67 -4.38
CA GLY A 174 -22.16 -10.87 -4.18
C GLY A 174 -23.62 -10.57 -3.88
N THR A 175 -24.54 -11.46 -4.27
CA THR A 175 -26.00 -11.25 -4.12
C THR A 175 -26.55 -11.57 -2.72
N ARG A 176 -25.74 -12.15 -1.83
CA ARG A 176 -26.14 -12.57 -0.47
C ARG A 176 -25.19 -11.98 0.56
N ASP A 177 -25.77 -11.46 1.65
CA ASP A 177 -25.06 -10.91 2.82
C ASP A 177 -23.95 -9.90 2.46
N ARG A 178 -24.38 -8.76 1.90
CA ARG A 178 -23.55 -7.64 1.47
C ARG A 178 -23.13 -6.73 2.65
N ALA A 179 -23.06 -7.26 3.87
CA ALA A 179 -22.78 -6.46 5.07
C ALA A 179 -21.28 -6.54 5.43
N LEU A 180 -20.63 -5.38 5.49
CA LEU A 180 -19.32 -5.22 6.11
C LEU A 180 -19.57 -4.62 7.50
N GLY A 181 -19.93 -5.46 8.48
CA GLY A 181 -20.39 -4.95 9.77
C GLY A 181 -21.63 -4.07 9.61
N GLY A 182 -21.53 -2.80 10.02
CA GLY A 182 -22.59 -1.81 9.89
C GLY A 182 -22.67 -1.12 8.52
N TRP A 183 -21.77 -1.42 7.58
CA TRP A 183 -21.83 -0.90 6.21
C TRP A 183 -22.49 -1.90 5.24
N GLN A 184 -23.12 -1.36 4.21
CA GLN A 184 -23.87 -2.11 3.20
C GLN A 184 -23.22 -1.97 1.82
N ALA A 185 -22.65 -3.05 1.28
CA ALA A 185 -22.08 -3.04 -0.06
C ALA A 185 -23.18 -2.84 -1.11
N ARG A 186 -22.91 -1.99 -2.11
CA ARG A 186 -23.91 -1.57 -3.11
C ARG A 186 -23.59 -1.97 -4.55
N GLN A 187 -22.32 -2.12 -4.90
CA GLN A 187 -21.92 -2.49 -6.26
C GLN A 187 -22.30 -3.94 -6.61
N SER A 188 -22.38 -4.23 -7.90
CA SER A 188 -22.62 -5.57 -8.47
C SER A 188 -21.47 -6.07 -9.31
N VAL A 189 -20.51 -5.19 -9.63
CA VAL A 189 -19.28 -5.48 -10.37
C VAL A 189 -18.12 -4.73 -9.70
N SER A 190 -16.91 -4.90 -10.20
CA SER A 190 -15.68 -4.36 -9.58
C SER A 190 -15.46 -2.87 -9.78
N TYR A 191 -16.25 -2.24 -10.64
CA TYR A 191 -16.30 -0.80 -10.87
C TYR A 191 -17.69 -0.24 -10.53
N PHE A 192 -17.79 1.07 -10.36
CA PHE A 192 -19.07 1.70 -9.98
C PHE A 192 -19.15 3.17 -10.37
N ALA A 193 -20.38 3.69 -10.41
CA ALA A 193 -20.68 5.11 -10.42
C ALA A 193 -21.75 5.44 -9.37
N VAL A 194 -21.58 6.55 -8.68
CA VAL A 194 -22.49 7.08 -7.66
C VAL A 194 -22.77 8.53 -7.97
N ARG A 195 -24.05 8.89 -8.06
CA ARG A 195 -24.49 10.28 -8.19
C ARG A 195 -24.58 10.89 -6.80
N LEU A 196 -23.84 11.96 -6.57
CA LEU A 196 -23.79 12.69 -5.31
C LEU A 196 -24.63 13.98 -5.41
N PRO A 197 -24.89 14.67 -4.28
CA PRO A 197 -25.50 15.99 -4.29
C PRO A 197 -24.78 16.99 -5.19
N HIS A 198 -25.51 18.01 -5.64
CA HIS A 198 -24.94 19.20 -6.28
C HIS A 198 -24.06 18.89 -7.51
N HIS A 199 -24.54 17.96 -8.34
CA HIS A 199 -23.93 17.56 -9.61
C HIS A 199 -22.53 16.92 -9.47
N TRP A 200 -22.18 16.48 -8.26
CA TRP A 200 -21.00 15.66 -8.06
C TRP A 200 -21.26 14.20 -8.43
N TRP A 201 -20.24 13.54 -8.93
CA TRP A 201 -20.23 12.13 -9.26
C TRP A 201 -18.97 11.49 -8.68
N LEU A 202 -19.12 10.29 -8.15
CA LEU A 202 -18.02 9.46 -7.69
C LEU A 202 -17.94 8.23 -8.60
N VAL A 203 -16.77 8.01 -9.19
CA VAL A 203 -16.51 6.95 -10.17
C VAL A 203 -15.34 6.11 -9.67
N GLY A 204 -15.51 4.79 -9.61
CA GLY A 204 -14.44 3.85 -9.27
C GLY A 204 -14.17 2.87 -10.40
N THR A 205 -12.91 2.74 -10.82
CA THR A 205 -12.49 1.92 -11.98
C THR A 205 -11.68 0.71 -11.56
N ASP A 206 -11.87 -0.44 -12.21
CA ASP A 206 -11.05 -1.63 -12.04
C ASP A 206 -9.99 -1.71 -13.15
N VAL A 207 -8.73 -1.50 -12.78
CA VAL A 207 -7.57 -1.42 -13.69
C VAL A 207 -6.79 -2.73 -13.83
N GLN A 208 -7.23 -3.83 -13.19
CA GLN A 208 -6.56 -5.13 -13.22
C GLN A 208 -5.06 -5.07 -12.85
N LEU A 209 -4.25 -6.00 -13.37
CA LEU A 209 -2.79 -6.09 -13.13
C LEU A 209 -1.98 -5.30 -14.16
N ASP A 210 -2.55 -5.04 -15.33
CA ASP A 210 -1.89 -4.27 -16.41
C ASP A 210 -2.20 -2.77 -16.33
N SER A 211 -2.92 -2.37 -15.27
CA SER A 211 -3.26 -0.98 -14.95
C SER A 211 -4.07 -0.30 -16.08
N ASP A 212 -5.03 -1.04 -16.66
CA ASP A 212 -5.92 -0.58 -17.72
C ASP A 212 -7.36 -1.13 -17.59
N ILE A 213 -8.32 -0.44 -18.21
CA ILE A 213 -9.75 -0.80 -18.22
C ILE A 213 -10.14 -1.55 -19.49
N ASP A 214 -11.09 -2.48 -19.35
CA ASP A 214 -11.65 -3.26 -20.45
C ASP A 214 -12.77 -2.52 -21.21
N ASP A 215 -13.05 -2.95 -22.45
CA ASP A 215 -14.08 -2.33 -23.31
C ASP A 215 -15.48 -2.27 -22.68
N PRO A 216 -15.99 -3.32 -21.99
CA PRO A 216 -17.29 -3.26 -21.30
C PRO A 216 -17.36 -2.17 -20.24
N GLN A 217 -16.31 -2.00 -19.45
CA GLN A 217 -16.22 -0.96 -18.43
C GLN A 217 -16.14 0.43 -19.06
N LEU A 218 -15.40 0.59 -20.16
CA LEU A 218 -15.37 1.85 -20.91
C LEU A 218 -16.76 2.22 -21.46
N GLU A 219 -17.51 1.26 -22.02
CA GLU A 219 -18.87 1.53 -22.52
C GLU A 219 -19.85 1.83 -21.38
N TYR A 220 -19.72 1.17 -20.23
CA TYR A 220 -20.47 1.52 -19.03
C TYR A 220 -20.24 3.00 -18.65
N PHE A 221 -18.99 3.45 -18.58
CA PHE A 221 -18.71 4.84 -18.22
C PHE A 221 -19.10 5.85 -19.30
N ARG A 222 -19.07 5.50 -20.59
CA ARG A 222 -19.70 6.31 -21.64
C ARG A 222 -21.21 6.46 -21.40
N GLY A 223 -21.87 5.38 -20.98
CA GLY A 223 -23.28 5.41 -20.57
C GLY A 223 -23.53 6.32 -19.36
N VAL A 224 -22.64 6.31 -18.37
CA VAL A 224 -22.70 7.20 -17.19
C VAL A 224 -22.46 8.66 -17.61
N ALA A 225 -21.45 8.93 -18.43
CA ALA A 225 -21.11 10.28 -18.89
C ALA A 225 -22.24 10.95 -19.70
N LYS A 226 -23.08 10.17 -20.38
CA LYS A 226 -24.29 10.65 -21.07
C LYS A 226 -25.41 11.09 -20.11
N GLN A 227 -25.38 10.63 -18.85
CA GLN A 227 -26.36 11.00 -17.81
C GLN A 227 -25.91 12.21 -16.98
N MET A 228 -24.64 12.62 -17.11
CA MET A 228 -24.08 13.76 -16.40
C MET A 228 -24.59 15.07 -17.00
N GLU A 229 -24.97 16.02 -16.15
CA GLU A 229 -25.25 17.39 -16.59
C GLU A 229 -23.99 18.11 -17.07
N ASP A 230 -24.16 19.24 -17.77
CA ASP A 230 -23.04 20.01 -18.33
C ASP A 230 -22.08 20.53 -17.26
N ASP A 231 -22.58 20.82 -16.06
CA ASP A 231 -21.83 21.30 -14.90
C ASP A 231 -21.44 20.17 -13.92
N ALA A 232 -21.55 18.91 -14.34
CA ALA A 232 -21.16 17.76 -13.54
C ALA A 232 -19.66 17.76 -13.22
N ARG A 233 -19.34 17.39 -11.99
CA ARG A 233 -17.98 17.29 -11.46
C ARG A 233 -17.71 15.89 -10.94
N VAL A 234 -16.53 15.36 -11.23
CA VAL A 234 -16.19 13.95 -11.01
C VAL A 234 -15.05 13.83 -10.00
N ILE A 235 -15.24 12.95 -9.03
CA ILE A 235 -14.20 12.34 -8.20
C ILE A 235 -13.92 10.97 -8.80
N LEU A 236 -12.74 10.80 -9.39
CA LEU A 236 -12.29 9.55 -10.00
C LEU A 236 -11.40 8.78 -9.02
N CYS A 237 -11.77 7.54 -8.73
CA CYS A 237 -11.04 6.61 -7.88
C CYS A 237 -10.41 5.50 -8.74
N THR A 238 -9.08 5.42 -8.70
CA THR A 238 -8.27 4.33 -9.30
C THR A 238 -7.52 3.62 -8.18
N ALA A 239 -7.17 2.34 -8.34
CA ALA A 239 -6.34 1.67 -7.32
C ALA A 239 -4.93 2.26 -7.28
N GLU A 240 -4.35 2.51 -8.46
CA GLU A 240 -2.96 2.93 -8.62
C GLU A 240 -2.86 4.39 -9.09
N PRO A 241 -1.85 5.16 -8.62
CA PRO A 241 -1.57 6.52 -9.09
C PRO A 241 -0.80 6.47 -10.41
N HIS A 242 -1.46 6.10 -11.51
CA HIS A 242 -0.83 5.99 -12.84
C HIS A 242 -0.13 7.29 -13.25
N TRP A 243 -0.60 8.46 -12.79
CA TRP A 243 0.06 9.75 -13.05
C TRP A 243 1.46 9.87 -12.46
N ILE A 244 1.77 9.13 -11.38
CA ILE A 244 3.12 9.04 -10.82
C ILE A 244 3.98 8.12 -11.69
N GLU A 245 3.43 6.98 -12.11
CA GLU A 245 4.14 6.05 -12.99
C GLU A 245 4.48 6.71 -14.33
N GLU A 246 3.52 7.37 -14.97
CA GLU A 246 3.71 8.11 -16.21
C GLU A 246 4.84 9.15 -16.06
N ALA A 247 4.83 9.94 -14.98
CA ALA A 247 5.85 10.96 -14.75
C ALA A 247 7.27 10.36 -14.62
N ARG A 248 7.39 9.16 -14.04
CA ARG A 248 8.68 8.50 -13.79
C ARG A 248 9.15 7.69 -15.01
N TYR A 249 8.24 7.01 -15.68
CA TYR A 249 8.55 5.90 -16.58
C TYR A 249 8.08 6.07 -18.02
N ALA A 250 7.21 7.05 -18.35
CA ALA A 250 6.75 7.23 -19.74
C ALA A 250 7.89 7.48 -20.74
N LYS A 251 9.03 8.03 -20.28
CA LYS A 251 10.25 8.21 -21.09
C LYS A 251 10.93 6.89 -21.49
N PHE A 252 10.67 5.81 -20.75
CA PHE A 252 11.21 4.47 -21.00
C PHE A 252 10.17 3.55 -21.62
N ASP A 253 8.89 3.73 -21.28
CA ASP A 253 7.77 2.97 -21.82
C ASP A 253 6.63 3.91 -22.26
N PRO A 254 6.57 4.25 -23.56
CA PRO A 254 5.51 5.11 -24.08
C PRO A 254 4.10 4.51 -23.98
N SER A 255 3.97 3.18 -23.83
CA SER A 255 2.67 2.49 -23.81
C SER A 255 1.80 2.87 -22.60
N LEU A 256 2.42 3.31 -21.50
CA LEU A 256 1.73 3.81 -20.31
C LEU A 256 0.75 4.94 -20.63
N THR A 257 1.08 5.79 -21.61
CA THR A 257 0.24 6.92 -22.03
C THR A 257 -0.85 6.56 -23.04
N GLN A 258 -0.90 5.31 -23.51
CA GLN A 258 -1.77 4.83 -24.59
C GLN A 258 -2.90 3.90 -24.10
N ARG A 259 -3.07 3.77 -22.78
CA ARG A 259 -4.07 2.92 -22.12
C ARG A 259 -5.51 3.46 -22.26
N ASN A 260 -6.51 2.59 -22.19
CA ASN A 260 -7.92 2.98 -22.18
C ASN A 260 -8.28 3.88 -20.99
N LEU A 261 -7.60 3.75 -19.85
CA LEU A 261 -7.75 4.67 -18.72
C LEU A 261 -7.45 6.12 -19.11
N ASN A 262 -6.41 6.36 -19.91
CA ASN A 262 -6.10 7.70 -20.42
C ASN A 262 -7.21 8.25 -21.32
N TYR A 263 -7.84 7.38 -22.12
CA TYR A 263 -8.99 7.76 -22.94
C TYR A 263 -10.22 8.10 -22.08
N LEU A 264 -10.50 7.33 -21.03
CA LEU A 264 -11.57 7.63 -20.07
C LEU A 264 -11.37 9.01 -19.43
N GLU A 265 -10.14 9.30 -19.00
CA GLU A 265 -9.80 10.56 -18.33
C GLU A 265 -9.88 11.77 -19.24
N ARG A 266 -9.37 11.65 -20.47
CA ARG A 266 -9.23 12.80 -21.38
C ARG A 266 -10.46 13.02 -22.26
N GLU A 267 -11.06 11.94 -22.75
CA GLU A 267 -12.08 12.00 -23.80
C GLU A 267 -13.50 11.74 -23.26
N VAL A 268 -13.66 10.88 -22.24
CA VAL A 268 -15.00 10.55 -21.70
C VAL A 268 -15.43 11.54 -20.62
N PHE A 269 -14.63 11.71 -19.56
CA PHE A 269 -14.93 12.66 -18.49
C PHE A 269 -14.23 14.01 -18.70
N GLY A 270 -13.02 13.99 -19.25
CA GLY A 270 -12.26 15.19 -19.61
C GLY A 270 -12.14 16.18 -18.45
N ARG A 271 -12.50 17.44 -18.73
CA ARG A 271 -12.43 18.53 -17.74
C ARG A 271 -13.42 18.40 -16.57
N ARG A 272 -14.35 17.45 -16.59
CA ARG A 272 -15.27 17.21 -15.46
C ARG A 272 -14.56 16.60 -14.25
N ILE A 273 -13.39 15.97 -14.44
CA ILE A 273 -12.64 15.39 -13.32
C ILE A 273 -11.96 16.51 -12.53
N GLU A 274 -12.45 16.73 -11.31
CA GLU A 274 -11.90 17.72 -10.38
C GLU A 274 -10.93 17.09 -9.37
N VAL A 275 -11.13 15.79 -9.06
CA VAL A 275 -10.33 15.07 -8.06
C VAL A 275 -10.02 13.67 -8.55
N PHE A 276 -8.74 13.31 -8.52
CA PHE A 276 -8.25 11.94 -8.67
C PHE A 276 -7.83 11.42 -7.29
N LEU A 277 -8.30 10.24 -6.92
CA LEU A 277 -7.98 9.55 -5.68
C LEU A 277 -7.39 8.17 -6.00
N SER A 278 -6.26 7.83 -5.39
CA SER A 278 -5.67 6.49 -5.51
C SER A 278 -5.04 5.98 -4.21
N GLY A 279 -4.75 4.68 -4.19
CA GLY A 279 -3.92 3.98 -3.21
C GLY A 279 -2.54 3.59 -3.76
N ASP A 280 -2.17 2.33 -3.55
CA ASP A 280 -0.96 1.58 -3.95
C ASP A 280 0.34 2.08 -3.31
N LEU A 281 0.58 3.38 -3.38
CA LEU A 281 1.67 4.01 -2.64
C LEU A 281 1.17 4.27 -1.23
N HIS A 282 1.66 3.47 -0.27
CA HIS A 282 1.21 3.48 1.13
C HIS A 282 1.61 4.72 1.95
N HIS A 283 1.37 5.92 1.41
CA HIS A 283 1.58 7.21 2.02
C HIS A 283 0.49 8.17 1.53
N TYR A 284 0.43 9.36 2.15
CA TYR A 284 -0.36 10.45 1.59
C TYR A 284 0.52 11.36 0.74
N ARG A 285 0.03 11.77 -0.43
CA ARG A 285 0.65 12.79 -1.26
C ARG A 285 -0.41 13.53 -2.08
N ARG A 286 -0.32 14.87 -2.10
CA ARG A 286 -1.23 15.72 -2.88
C ARG A 286 -0.48 16.56 -3.90
N HIS A 287 -1.00 16.54 -5.12
CA HIS A 287 -0.64 17.43 -6.19
C HIS A 287 -1.85 18.26 -6.62
N GLU A 288 -1.60 19.52 -6.96
CA GLU A 288 -2.65 20.47 -7.35
C GLU A 288 -2.24 21.20 -8.62
N ALA A 289 -3.17 21.22 -9.59
CA ALA A 289 -3.07 21.96 -10.82
C ALA A 289 -3.37 23.44 -10.62
N ARG A 290 -2.96 24.27 -11.59
CA ARG A 290 -3.24 25.72 -11.58
C ARG A 290 -4.72 26.05 -11.63
N ASP A 291 -5.54 25.17 -12.22
CA ASP A 291 -6.99 25.33 -12.32
C ASP A 291 -7.74 24.74 -11.12
N GLY A 292 -7.02 24.29 -10.07
CA GLY A 292 -7.62 23.82 -8.82
C GLY A 292 -7.94 22.33 -8.77
N ARG A 293 -7.72 21.58 -9.86
CA ARG A 293 -7.86 20.12 -9.87
C ARG A 293 -6.84 19.44 -8.95
N GLN A 294 -7.25 18.35 -8.32
CA GLN A 294 -6.47 17.65 -7.29
C GLN A 294 -6.11 16.23 -7.74
N LYS A 295 -4.86 15.83 -7.54
CA LYS A 295 -4.40 14.43 -7.63
C LYS A 295 -3.90 14.01 -6.25
N ILE A 296 -4.56 13.05 -5.63
CA ILE A 296 -4.31 12.65 -4.24
C ILE A 296 -4.06 11.15 -4.16
N THR A 297 -2.84 10.80 -3.78
CA THR A 297 -2.48 9.45 -3.34
C THR A 297 -2.75 9.35 -1.85
N ALA A 298 -3.53 8.37 -1.41
CA ALA A 298 -4.02 8.21 -0.04
C ALA A 298 -3.97 6.75 0.46
N GLY A 299 -2.82 6.08 0.28
CA GLY A 299 -2.64 4.66 0.65
C GLY A 299 -2.32 4.37 2.12
N GLY A 300 -2.84 5.18 3.03
CA GLY A 300 -2.50 5.08 4.45
C GLY A 300 -3.40 4.12 5.26
N GLY A 301 -4.22 3.29 4.64
CA GLY A 301 -5.37 2.64 5.28
C GLY A 301 -5.06 1.47 6.21
N GLY A 302 -3.91 0.83 6.07
CA GLY A 302 -3.55 -0.33 6.91
C GLY A 302 -2.28 -1.07 6.51
N ALA A 303 -1.76 -0.87 5.30
CA ALA A 303 -0.52 -1.46 4.80
C ALA A 303 0.73 -0.92 5.49
N TYR A 304 1.87 -1.56 5.31
CA TYR A 304 3.16 -1.00 5.74
C TYR A 304 3.39 0.36 5.07
N LEU A 305 4.02 1.33 5.75
CA LEU A 305 4.27 2.65 5.17
C LEU A 305 5.17 2.59 3.91
N SER A 306 4.91 3.40 2.88
CA SER A 306 5.80 3.59 1.72
C SER A 306 6.63 4.89 1.81
N PRO A 307 7.83 4.96 1.22
CA PRO A 307 8.68 6.14 1.33
C PRO A 307 8.19 7.33 0.49
N THR A 308 8.30 8.54 1.03
CA THR A 308 7.97 9.79 0.34
C THR A 308 9.20 10.55 -0.19
N HIS A 309 10.42 10.11 0.12
CA HIS A 309 11.66 10.83 -0.21
C HIS A 309 12.38 10.33 -1.47
N HIS A 310 11.93 9.23 -2.06
CA HIS A 310 12.68 8.53 -3.10
C HIS A 310 12.51 9.14 -4.50
N ASP A 311 11.38 9.78 -4.77
CA ASP A 311 10.93 10.21 -6.10
C ASP A 311 10.62 11.71 -6.18
N VAL A 312 10.91 12.48 -5.11
CA VAL A 312 10.48 13.89 -4.96
C VAL A 312 10.84 14.75 -6.17
N SER A 313 12.05 14.61 -6.71
CA SER A 313 12.48 15.39 -7.88
C SER A 313 11.75 15.00 -9.17
N GLU A 314 11.31 13.76 -9.29
CA GLU A 314 10.59 13.24 -10.46
C GLU A 314 9.11 13.62 -10.44
N VAL A 315 8.54 13.78 -9.24
CA VAL A 315 7.11 14.02 -9.02
C VAL A 315 6.79 15.41 -8.44
N ALA A 316 7.78 16.29 -8.30
CA ALA A 316 7.57 17.66 -7.81
C ALA A 316 6.58 18.43 -8.70
N THR A 317 6.66 18.19 -10.00
CA THR A 317 5.74 18.69 -11.01
C THR A 317 5.29 17.54 -11.90
N LEU A 318 3.99 17.45 -12.18
CA LEU A 318 3.44 16.47 -13.11
C LEU A 318 2.93 17.17 -14.39
N PRO A 319 2.61 16.43 -15.47
CA PRO A 319 1.95 16.99 -16.64
C PRO A 319 0.69 17.79 -16.28
N GLU A 320 0.26 18.70 -17.17
CA GLU A 320 -0.86 19.64 -16.93
C GLU A 320 -0.64 20.66 -15.79
N GLY A 321 0.60 20.80 -15.31
CA GLY A 321 0.97 21.86 -14.37
C GLY A 321 0.59 21.58 -12.91
N TYR A 322 0.38 20.32 -12.56
CA TYR A 322 0.22 19.89 -11.17
C TYR A 322 1.52 20.03 -10.41
N THR A 323 1.44 20.53 -9.17
CA THR A 323 2.59 20.74 -8.28
C THR A 323 2.37 20.03 -6.95
N LEU A 324 3.41 19.37 -6.44
CA LEU A 324 3.39 18.72 -5.13
C LEU A 324 3.15 19.76 -4.02
N LYS A 325 2.14 19.54 -3.18
CA LYS A 325 1.75 20.45 -2.09
C LYS A 325 2.07 19.90 -0.70
N ALA A 326 1.75 18.64 -0.47
CA ALA A 326 1.95 18.00 0.82
C ALA A 326 2.24 16.50 0.66
N SER A 327 2.94 15.94 1.65
CA SER A 327 3.12 14.50 1.81
C SER A 327 3.11 14.13 3.28
N PHE A 328 2.58 12.94 3.60
CA PHE A 328 2.67 12.38 4.94
C PHE A 328 3.12 10.91 4.86
N PRO A 329 4.24 10.55 5.52
CA PRO A 329 5.16 11.41 6.28
C PRO A 329 5.85 12.46 5.40
N SER A 330 6.42 13.49 6.02
CA SER A 330 7.26 14.44 5.31
C SER A 330 8.48 13.73 4.70
N VAL A 331 9.08 14.35 3.68
CA VAL A 331 10.29 13.83 3.02
C VAL A 331 11.42 13.59 4.03
N GLU A 332 11.61 14.49 4.99
CA GLU A 332 12.63 14.38 6.01
C GLU A 332 12.35 13.21 6.99
N GLU A 333 11.12 13.11 7.48
CA GLU A 333 10.71 11.99 8.34
C GLU A 333 10.86 10.65 7.62
N SER A 334 10.43 10.57 6.36
CA SER A 334 10.60 9.36 5.55
C SER A 334 12.07 8.97 5.39
N LYS A 335 12.95 9.93 5.12
CA LYS A 335 14.38 9.68 5.03
C LYS A 335 14.95 9.19 6.36
N ARG A 336 14.53 9.78 7.48
CA ARG A 336 14.93 9.34 8.83
C ARG A 336 14.44 7.92 9.13
N LEU A 337 13.21 7.58 8.77
CA LEU A 337 12.64 6.25 8.97
C LEU A 337 13.43 5.17 8.22
N SER A 338 14.00 5.50 7.05
CA SER A 338 14.78 4.53 6.25
C SER A 338 15.97 3.92 7.02
N TRP A 339 16.52 4.61 8.02
CA TRP A 339 17.58 4.08 8.90
C TRP A 339 17.15 2.85 9.71
N GLY A 340 15.84 2.60 9.85
CA GLY A 340 15.31 1.37 10.42
C GLY A 340 15.76 0.11 9.67
N ASN A 341 16.19 0.22 8.41
CA ASN A 341 16.81 -0.89 7.67
C ASN A 341 18.08 -1.43 8.35
N LEU A 342 18.80 -0.64 9.17
CA LEU A 342 19.93 -1.16 9.95
C LEU A 342 19.49 -2.19 11.01
N LEU A 343 18.22 -2.18 11.39
CA LEU A 343 17.60 -3.15 12.30
C LEU A 343 16.90 -4.29 11.53
N PHE A 344 17.25 -4.53 10.26
CA PHE A 344 16.62 -5.54 9.41
C PHE A 344 16.45 -6.91 10.09
N ILE A 345 17.48 -7.40 10.80
CA ILE A 345 17.41 -8.69 11.53
C ILE A 345 16.35 -8.72 12.63
N ARG A 346 16.08 -7.56 13.27
CA ARG A 346 15.05 -7.43 14.30
C ARG A 346 13.66 -7.47 13.69
N HIS A 347 13.48 -6.84 12.53
CA HIS A 347 12.19 -6.83 11.83
C HIS A 347 11.91 -8.15 11.10
N ASN A 348 12.96 -8.84 10.63
CA ASN A 348 12.87 -10.04 9.78
C ASN A 348 13.72 -11.20 10.32
N PRO A 349 13.49 -11.70 11.55
CA PRO A 349 14.32 -12.74 12.15
C PRO A 349 14.31 -14.07 11.37
N LYS A 350 13.26 -14.36 10.61
CA LYS A 350 13.21 -15.58 9.79
C LYS A 350 14.04 -15.46 8.50
N PHE A 351 14.31 -14.24 8.01
CA PHE A 351 15.12 -14.04 6.81
C PHE A 351 16.53 -14.58 6.97
N GLY A 352 17.12 -14.44 8.16
CA GLY A 352 18.46 -14.97 8.45
C GLY A 352 18.60 -16.47 8.18
N ILE A 353 17.51 -17.25 8.21
CA ILE A 353 17.52 -18.68 7.85
C ILE A 353 17.91 -18.85 6.37
N LEU A 354 17.38 -17.99 5.48
CA LEU A 354 17.67 -18.04 4.05
C LEU A 354 19.16 -17.82 3.78
N THR A 355 19.74 -16.77 4.36
CA THR A 355 21.16 -16.46 4.19
C THR A 355 22.07 -17.45 4.92
N ALA A 356 21.65 -18.01 6.06
CA ALA A 356 22.35 -19.09 6.75
C ALA A 356 22.47 -20.34 5.87
N VAL A 357 21.36 -20.78 5.27
CA VAL A 357 21.35 -21.92 4.34
C VAL A 357 22.20 -21.62 3.11
N LEU A 358 22.07 -20.42 2.54
CA LEU A 358 22.90 -19.99 1.41
C LEU A 358 24.40 -20.07 1.74
N TYR A 359 24.82 -19.57 2.90
CA TYR A 359 26.23 -19.58 3.30
C TYR A 359 26.73 -21.00 3.56
N LEU A 360 25.90 -21.85 4.15
CA LEU A 360 26.22 -23.27 4.33
C LEU A 360 26.42 -23.97 2.99
N LEU A 361 25.53 -23.76 2.02
CA LEU A 361 25.64 -24.35 0.67
C LEU A 361 26.87 -23.83 -0.08
N LEU A 362 27.16 -22.53 0.02
CA LEU A 362 28.38 -21.95 -0.56
C LEU A 362 29.63 -22.56 0.06
N GLY A 363 29.71 -22.64 1.39
CA GLY A 363 30.85 -23.24 2.09
C GLY A 363 31.00 -24.73 1.78
N TRP A 364 29.89 -25.46 1.62
CA TRP A 364 29.91 -26.87 1.22
C TRP A 364 30.39 -27.07 -0.23
N SER A 365 30.10 -26.12 -1.12
CA SER A 365 30.50 -26.19 -2.53
C SER A 365 32.01 -26.02 -2.74
N VAL A 366 32.72 -25.40 -1.78
CA VAL A 366 34.15 -25.11 -1.88
C VAL A 366 34.94 -25.84 -0.79
N LYS A 367 35.60 -26.94 -1.16
CA LYS A 367 36.46 -27.71 -0.24
C LYS A 367 37.85 -27.10 -0.15
N VAL A 368 37.98 -25.98 0.58
CA VAL A 368 39.28 -25.31 0.80
C VAL A 368 39.87 -25.76 2.15
N PRO A 369 41.13 -26.21 2.23
CA PRO A 369 41.79 -26.53 3.49
C PRO A 369 42.21 -25.26 4.25
N LEU A 370 41.24 -24.40 4.58
CA LEU A 370 41.47 -23.09 5.22
C LEU A 370 41.97 -23.18 6.67
N GLY A 371 41.80 -24.33 7.33
CA GLY A 371 42.26 -24.54 8.71
C GLY A 371 43.77 -24.37 8.90
N ALA A 372 44.56 -24.55 7.84
CA ALA A 372 46.01 -24.37 7.87
C ALA A 372 46.47 -22.92 7.59
N VAL A 373 45.54 -22.02 7.22
CA VAL A 373 45.87 -20.62 6.90
C VAL A 373 45.50 -19.72 8.07
N SER A 374 46.50 -19.05 8.65
CA SER A 374 46.34 -18.13 9.78
C SER A 374 45.46 -16.94 9.44
N LEU A 375 44.57 -16.51 10.35
CA LEU A 375 43.71 -15.33 10.19
C LEU A 375 44.48 -14.01 9.96
N ARG A 376 45.81 -14.01 10.17
CA ARG A 376 46.70 -12.88 9.85
C ARG A 376 47.15 -12.84 8.38
N GLU A 377 46.83 -13.86 7.58
CA GLU A 377 47.25 -14.02 6.18
C GLU A 377 46.05 -13.98 5.20
N PRO A 378 45.25 -12.90 5.13
CA PRO A 378 44.05 -12.84 4.30
C PRO A 378 44.34 -12.99 2.79
N THR A 379 45.48 -12.48 2.33
CA THR A 379 45.89 -12.60 0.93
C THR A 379 46.12 -14.06 0.52
N ARG A 380 46.75 -14.86 1.40
CA ARG A 380 46.97 -16.29 1.17
C ARG A 380 45.65 -17.08 1.22
N ALA A 381 44.75 -16.72 2.13
CA ALA A 381 43.44 -17.36 2.23
C ALA A 381 42.59 -17.09 0.98
N LEU A 382 42.61 -15.86 0.46
CA LEU A 382 41.94 -15.50 -0.80
C LEU A 382 42.55 -16.19 -2.01
N ALA A 383 43.88 -16.35 -2.06
CA ALA A 383 44.55 -17.12 -3.11
C ALA A 383 44.13 -18.60 -3.08
N ALA A 384 44.07 -19.21 -1.89
CA ALA A 384 43.60 -20.58 -1.73
C ALA A 384 42.12 -20.74 -2.13
N LEU A 385 41.26 -19.75 -1.82
CA LEU A 385 39.87 -19.73 -2.28
C LEU A 385 39.79 -19.66 -3.81
N ARG A 386 40.52 -18.74 -4.44
CA ARG A 386 40.57 -18.59 -5.90
C ARG A 386 40.93 -19.93 -6.56
N ASP A 387 42.00 -20.56 -6.10
CA ASP A 387 42.48 -21.82 -6.69
C ASP A 387 41.45 -22.94 -6.50
N ALA A 388 40.82 -23.03 -5.33
CA ALA A 388 39.79 -24.02 -5.07
C ALA A 388 38.51 -23.80 -5.89
N VAL A 389 38.10 -22.55 -6.13
CA VAL A 389 36.96 -22.23 -7.00
C VAL A 389 37.26 -22.58 -8.45
N LEU A 390 38.43 -22.21 -8.97
CA LEU A 390 38.85 -22.53 -10.34
C LEU A 390 38.93 -24.03 -10.62
N LEU A 391 39.23 -24.83 -9.59
CA LEU A 391 39.31 -26.29 -9.66
C LEU A 391 37.99 -27.00 -9.34
N SER A 392 36.95 -26.28 -8.93
CA SER A 392 35.63 -26.83 -8.59
C SER A 392 34.55 -26.30 -9.53
N PRO A 393 34.19 -27.04 -10.60
CA PRO A 393 33.12 -26.64 -11.52
C PRO A 393 31.81 -26.35 -10.80
N THR A 394 31.49 -27.11 -9.75
CA THR A 394 30.31 -26.89 -8.91
C THR A 394 30.36 -25.55 -8.17
N ALA A 395 31.51 -25.16 -7.61
CA ALA A 395 31.68 -23.86 -6.97
C ALA A 395 31.55 -22.71 -7.98
N MET A 396 32.10 -22.87 -9.19
CA MET A 396 31.96 -21.88 -10.25
C MET A 396 30.49 -21.68 -10.66
N VAL A 397 29.77 -22.77 -10.91
CA VAL A 397 28.34 -22.71 -11.27
C VAL A 397 27.53 -22.06 -10.15
N TRP A 398 27.72 -22.46 -8.90
CA TRP A 398 27.03 -21.83 -7.76
C TRP A 398 27.38 -20.36 -7.60
N GLY A 399 28.65 -19.97 -7.73
CA GLY A 399 29.08 -18.58 -7.68
C GLY A 399 28.42 -17.73 -8.76
N VAL A 400 28.37 -18.22 -10.00
CA VAL A 400 27.69 -17.56 -11.12
C VAL A 400 26.19 -17.44 -10.86
N LEU A 401 25.53 -18.50 -10.39
CA LEU A 401 24.09 -18.47 -10.09
C LEU A 401 23.76 -17.47 -8.97
N VAL A 402 24.59 -17.37 -7.94
CA VAL A 402 24.41 -16.39 -6.86
C VAL A 402 24.57 -14.97 -7.40
N VAL A 403 25.65 -14.68 -8.14
CA VAL A 403 25.85 -13.35 -8.73
C VAL A 403 24.71 -13.00 -9.68
N PHE A 404 24.30 -13.94 -10.52
CA PHE A 404 23.16 -13.77 -11.43
C PHE A 404 21.88 -13.44 -10.65
N GLY A 405 21.57 -14.20 -9.59
CA GLY A 405 20.38 -13.99 -8.75
C GLY A 405 20.33 -12.59 -8.13
N PHE A 406 21.45 -12.10 -7.60
CA PHE A 406 21.52 -10.74 -7.04
C PHE A 406 21.47 -9.64 -8.10
N VAL A 407 22.07 -9.87 -9.28
CA VAL A 407 21.94 -8.95 -10.42
C VAL A 407 20.51 -8.89 -10.93
N THR A 408 19.79 -10.02 -10.99
CA THR A 408 18.37 -10.01 -11.37
C THR A 408 17.49 -9.35 -10.32
N PHE A 409 17.80 -9.54 -9.03
CA PHE A 409 17.10 -8.94 -7.90
C PHE A 409 17.27 -7.42 -7.83
N THR A 410 18.38 -6.88 -8.32
CA THR A 410 18.63 -5.43 -8.25
C THR A 410 17.61 -4.67 -9.11
N ASP A 411 16.77 -3.88 -8.46
CA ASP A 411 15.75 -3.05 -9.09
C ASP A 411 16.41 -1.81 -9.73
N SER A 412 16.64 -1.85 -11.04
CA SER A 412 17.06 -0.67 -11.81
C SER A 412 16.80 -0.86 -13.29
N HIS A 413 16.38 0.23 -13.95
CA HIS A 413 16.22 0.31 -15.40
C HIS A 413 17.57 0.50 -16.13
N SER A 414 18.63 0.88 -15.42
CA SER A 414 19.98 1.01 -15.99
C SER A 414 20.72 -0.32 -15.91
N PRO A 415 21.09 -0.95 -17.05
CA PRO A 415 21.82 -2.22 -17.05
C PRO A 415 23.14 -2.14 -16.28
N THR A 416 23.81 -0.99 -16.31
CA THR A 416 25.07 -0.77 -15.60
C THR A 416 24.85 -0.73 -14.09
N GLN A 417 23.88 0.03 -13.60
CA GLN A 417 23.56 0.08 -12.17
C GLN A 417 23.10 -1.28 -11.66
N LYS A 418 22.26 -1.98 -12.44
CA LYS A 418 21.77 -3.33 -12.12
C LYS A 418 22.93 -4.33 -11.97
N ARG A 419 23.86 -4.34 -12.94
CA ARG A 419 25.06 -5.20 -12.88
C ARG A 419 25.97 -4.83 -11.72
N LEU A 420 26.28 -3.55 -11.53
CA LEU A 420 27.20 -3.08 -10.50
C LEU A 420 26.62 -3.32 -9.09
N GLY A 421 25.40 -2.87 -8.83
CA GLY A 421 24.73 -3.03 -7.55
C GLY A 421 24.56 -4.49 -7.16
N GLY A 422 24.05 -5.31 -8.08
CA GLY A 422 23.88 -6.75 -7.84
C GLY A 422 25.20 -7.49 -7.65
N THR A 423 26.24 -7.16 -8.42
CA THR A 423 27.57 -7.78 -8.25
C THR A 423 28.19 -7.39 -6.92
N LEU A 424 28.11 -6.12 -6.51
CA LEU A 424 28.62 -5.68 -5.20
C LEU A 424 27.86 -6.32 -4.05
N HIS A 425 26.53 -6.45 -4.17
CA HIS A 425 25.71 -7.13 -3.18
C HIS A 425 26.05 -8.62 -3.06
N ALA A 426 26.18 -9.32 -4.20
CA ALA A 426 26.62 -10.71 -4.23
C ALA A 426 28.02 -10.87 -3.62
N LEU A 427 28.96 -9.99 -3.97
CA LEU A 427 30.33 -10.02 -3.46
C LEU A 427 30.37 -9.82 -1.94
N ALA A 428 29.53 -8.93 -1.38
CA ALA A 428 29.41 -8.76 0.07
C ALA A 428 29.00 -10.07 0.75
N HIS A 429 27.99 -10.78 0.22
CA HIS A 429 27.58 -12.07 0.75
C HIS A 429 28.65 -13.17 0.57
N LEU A 430 29.31 -13.23 -0.59
CA LEU A 430 30.37 -14.21 -0.86
C LEU A 430 31.56 -14.02 0.09
N LEU A 431 32.00 -12.77 0.30
CA LEU A 431 33.06 -12.45 1.24
C LEU A 431 32.65 -12.80 2.68
N ALA A 432 31.43 -12.45 3.09
CA ALA A 432 30.94 -12.79 4.43
C ALA A 432 30.83 -14.31 4.66
N ALA A 433 30.39 -15.08 3.67
CA ALA A 433 30.39 -16.54 3.71
C ALA A 433 31.81 -17.08 3.84
N PHE A 434 32.75 -16.57 3.02
CA PHE A 434 34.15 -16.95 3.07
C PHE A 434 34.78 -16.68 4.45
N PHE A 435 34.67 -15.46 4.98
CA PHE A 435 35.25 -15.12 6.28
C PHE A 435 34.60 -15.91 7.43
N SER A 436 33.28 -16.14 7.38
CA SER A 436 32.59 -16.97 8.37
C SER A 436 33.12 -18.41 8.36
N GLY A 437 33.25 -19.01 7.18
CA GLY A 437 33.81 -20.34 6.99
C GLY A 437 35.29 -20.41 7.40
N TRP A 438 36.09 -19.39 7.06
CA TRP A 438 37.51 -19.34 7.39
C TRP A 438 37.74 -19.22 8.90
N ILE A 439 37.00 -18.35 9.59
CA ILE A 439 37.04 -18.24 11.06
C ILE A 439 36.64 -19.57 11.69
N GLY A 440 35.58 -20.21 11.20
CA GLY A 440 35.17 -21.53 11.68
C GLY A 440 36.22 -22.61 11.45
N ALA A 441 36.88 -22.62 10.29
CA ALA A 441 37.93 -23.57 9.95
C ALA A 441 39.19 -23.36 10.80
N ALA A 442 39.59 -22.10 11.00
CA ALA A 442 40.69 -21.75 11.89
C ALA A 442 40.38 -22.14 13.34
N PHE A 443 39.17 -21.87 13.82
CA PHE A 443 38.75 -22.29 15.16
C PHE A 443 38.79 -23.83 15.31
N ALA A 444 38.22 -24.56 14.34
CA ALA A 444 38.22 -26.02 14.36
C ALA A 444 39.65 -26.59 14.33
N ALA A 445 40.55 -26.03 13.51
CA ALA A 445 41.93 -26.49 13.41
C ALA A 445 42.75 -26.25 14.70
N ASN A 446 42.52 -25.11 15.38
CA ASN A 446 43.29 -24.75 16.58
C ASN A 446 42.70 -25.33 17.87
N VAL A 447 41.38 -25.28 18.03
CA VAL A 447 40.69 -25.65 19.29
C VAL A 447 40.25 -27.10 19.29
N LEU A 448 39.88 -27.65 18.13
CA LEU A 448 39.42 -29.03 17.98
C LEU A 448 40.48 -29.92 17.34
N ALA A 449 41.76 -29.52 17.42
CA ALA A 449 42.88 -30.32 16.98
C ALA A 449 42.83 -31.73 17.60
N GLY A 450 43.00 -32.76 16.77
CA GLY A 450 42.92 -34.17 17.21
C GLY A 450 41.51 -34.69 17.53
N ARG A 451 40.46 -33.86 17.40
CA ARG A 451 39.06 -34.33 17.50
C ARG A 451 38.58 -34.92 16.16
N PRO A 452 37.54 -35.77 16.18
CA PRO A 452 36.99 -36.37 14.96
C PRO A 452 36.62 -35.33 13.90
N GLN A 453 36.88 -35.66 12.64
CA GLN A 453 36.70 -34.74 11.52
C GLN A 453 35.26 -34.23 11.39
N TRP A 454 34.26 -35.08 11.67
CA TRP A 454 32.86 -34.68 11.63
C TRP A 454 32.54 -33.54 12.61
N LEU A 455 33.19 -33.50 13.78
CA LEU A 455 32.99 -32.43 14.76
C LEU A 455 33.59 -31.11 14.27
N GLN A 456 34.73 -31.17 13.59
CA GLN A 456 35.35 -30.01 12.95
C GLN A 456 34.44 -29.47 11.82
N TRP A 457 33.91 -30.35 10.96
CA TRP A 457 32.98 -29.96 9.90
C TRP A 457 31.68 -29.35 10.44
N LEU A 458 31.09 -29.93 11.48
CA LEU A 458 29.92 -29.36 12.16
C LEU A 458 30.22 -27.98 12.74
N THR A 459 31.42 -27.77 13.27
CA THR A 459 31.83 -26.47 13.81
C THR A 459 31.91 -25.43 12.70
N VAL A 460 32.56 -25.73 11.57
CA VAL A 460 32.60 -24.84 10.39
C VAL A 460 31.19 -24.54 9.88
N GLY A 461 30.35 -25.57 9.76
CA GLY A 461 28.94 -25.42 9.37
C GLY A 461 28.17 -24.51 10.34
N GLY A 462 28.40 -24.63 11.65
CA GLY A 462 27.84 -23.75 12.67
C GLY A 462 28.25 -22.29 12.48
N PHE A 463 29.53 -22.02 12.21
CA PHE A 463 30.01 -20.65 11.91
C PHE A 463 29.39 -20.09 10.62
N LEU A 464 29.24 -20.90 9.57
CA LEU A 464 28.57 -20.50 8.33
C LEU A 464 27.08 -20.17 8.56
N LEU A 465 26.38 -21.00 9.35
CA LEU A 465 24.98 -20.77 9.69
C LEU A 465 24.80 -19.50 10.52
N VAL A 466 25.60 -19.30 11.57
CA VAL A 466 25.54 -18.09 12.42
C VAL A 466 25.95 -16.85 11.64
N GLY A 467 27.05 -16.94 10.87
CA GLY A 467 27.52 -15.85 10.01
C GLY A 467 26.49 -15.47 8.96
N GLY A 468 25.88 -16.45 8.29
CA GLY A 468 24.81 -16.20 7.33
C GLY A 468 23.56 -15.61 7.97
N TYR A 469 23.17 -16.10 9.14
CA TYR A 469 22.02 -15.57 9.87
C TYR A 469 22.22 -14.10 10.28
N VAL A 470 23.34 -13.80 10.93
CA VAL A 470 23.62 -12.47 11.50
C VAL A 470 24.16 -11.52 10.44
N VAL A 471 25.31 -11.84 9.85
CA VAL A 471 26.02 -10.95 8.90
C VAL A 471 25.22 -10.83 7.61
N GLY A 472 24.63 -11.93 7.12
CA GLY A 472 23.78 -11.89 5.93
C GLY A 472 22.58 -10.96 6.09
N SER A 473 21.93 -10.93 7.26
CA SER A 473 20.82 -10.01 7.53
C SER A 473 21.28 -8.55 7.61
N VAL A 474 22.48 -8.30 8.16
CA VAL A 474 23.08 -6.95 8.23
C VAL A 474 23.42 -6.43 6.83
N ILE A 475 23.99 -7.29 5.97
CA ILE A 475 24.29 -6.95 4.58
C ILE A 475 23.01 -6.54 3.85
N MET A 476 21.92 -7.30 4.02
CA MET A 476 20.63 -6.98 3.40
C MET A 476 20.10 -5.61 3.86
N GLY A 477 20.11 -5.34 5.17
CA GLY A 477 19.69 -4.04 5.71
C GLY A 477 20.51 -2.87 5.17
N LEU A 478 21.84 -3.01 5.13
CA LEU A 478 22.74 -2.01 4.55
C LEU A 478 22.50 -1.82 3.05
N TYR A 479 22.30 -2.90 2.31
CA TYR A 479 22.01 -2.88 0.88
C TYR A 479 20.73 -2.07 0.59
N LEU A 480 19.64 -2.36 1.32
CA LEU A 480 18.37 -1.65 1.13
C LEU A 480 18.50 -0.17 1.49
N LEU A 481 19.18 0.16 2.59
CA LEU A 481 19.42 1.54 3.01
C LEU A 481 20.18 2.35 1.95
N ILE A 482 21.28 1.78 1.44
CA ILE A 482 22.13 2.41 0.42
C ILE A 482 21.39 2.51 -0.92
N SER A 483 20.72 1.44 -1.34
CA SER A 483 19.96 1.40 -2.60
C SER A 483 18.88 2.47 -2.64
N LEU A 484 18.14 2.64 -1.54
CA LEU A 484 17.09 3.64 -1.44
C LEU A 484 17.66 5.06 -1.39
N ASN A 485 18.62 5.32 -0.51
CA ASN A 485 19.05 6.70 -0.24
C ASN A 485 20.05 7.27 -1.25
N LEU A 486 20.85 6.43 -1.91
CA LEU A 486 21.84 6.89 -2.89
C LEU A 486 21.39 6.66 -4.34
N PHE A 487 20.55 5.65 -4.59
CA PHE A 487 20.15 5.27 -5.94
C PHE A 487 18.64 5.36 -6.20
N HIS A 488 17.84 5.68 -5.17
CA HIS A 488 16.37 5.76 -5.27
C HIS A 488 15.70 4.47 -5.77
N ARG A 489 16.31 3.32 -5.45
CA ARG A 489 15.85 1.98 -5.81
C ARG A 489 15.43 1.18 -4.58
N HIS A 490 14.70 0.09 -4.78
CA HIS A 490 14.24 -0.77 -3.68
C HIS A 490 13.42 -0.02 -2.62
N ASN A 491 12.63 0.95 -3.04
CA ASN A 491 11.72 1.71 -2.17
C ASN A 491 10.73 0.78 -1.46
N THR A 492 10.09 -0.13 -2.20
CA THR A 492 9.14 -1.12 -1.71
C THR A 492 9.80 -2.11 -0.76
N GLU A 493 10.93 -2.72 -1.15
CA GLU A 493 11.66 -3.69 -0.31
C GLU A 493 12.18 -3.05 0.98
N ALA A 494 12.75 -1.85 0.91
CA ALA A 494 13.31 -1.16 2.07
C ALA A 494 12.24 -0.91 3.13
N PHE A 495 11.05 -0.43 2.74
CA PHE A 495 10.01 -0.06 3.69
C PHE A 495 9.13 -1.24 4.13
N SER A 496 8.84 -2.19 3.24
CA SER A 496 8.16 -3.44 3.60
C SER A 496 8.98 -4.27 4.59
N SER A 497 10.32 -4.21 4.51
CA SER A 497 11.20 -4.89 5.47
C SER A 497 11.04 -4.38 6.90
N MET A 498 10.73 -3.09 7.07
CA MET A 498 10.56 -2.46 8.38
C MET A 498 9.18 -2.69 8.97
N ARG A 499 8.18 -3.03 8.13
CA ARG A 499 6.79 -3.33 8.53
C ARG A 499 6.16 -2.22 9.37
N ILE A 500 6.38 -0.97 8.97
CA ILE A 500 5.94 0.21 9.74
C ILE A 500 4.41 0.28 9.74
N GLU A 501 3.82 -0.10 10.87
CA GLU A 501 2.37 -0.06 11.14
C GLU A 501 1.86 1.31 11.61
N ASP A 502 2.73 2.32 11.66
CA ASP A 502 2.45 3.72 12.00
C ASP A 502 2.28 4.58 10.73
N TYR A 503 2.04 5.89 10.89
CA TYR A 503 1.84 6.84 9.77
C TYR A 503 0.69 6.41 8.85
N LYS A 504 -0.50 6.27 9.44
CA LYS A 504 -1.72 5.91 8.72
C LYS A 504 -2.52 7.15 8.36
N SER A 505 -3.28 7.09 7.28
CA SER A 505 -4.08 8.21 6.80
C SER A 505 -5.26 7.75 5.97
N TRP A 506 -6.28 8.59 5.94
CA TRP A 506 -7.45 8.44 5.07
C TRP A 506 -7.98 9.81 4.71
N LEU A 507 -8.91 9.87 3.76
CA LEU A 507 -9.59 11.11 3.40
C LEU A 507 -11.03 11.06 3.90
N ARG A 508 -11.48 12.16 4.51
CA ARG A 508 -12.89 12.40 4.75
C ARG A 508 -13.34 13.55 3.87
N LEU A 509 -14.40 13.35 3.10
CA LEU A 509 -14.90 14.31 2.13
C LEU A 509 -16.31 14.74 2.51
N GLN A 510 -16.65 15.98 2.20
CA GLN A 510 -17.95 16.59 2.42
C GLN A 510 -18.37 17.31 1.15
N VAL A 511 -19.45 16.85 0.52
CA VAL A 511 -20.20 17.65 -0.43
C VAL A 511 -21.15 18.52 0.38
N THR A 512 -20.91 19.83 0.37
CA THR A 512 -21.63 20.80 1.19
C THR A 512 -22.92 21.28 0.52
N PRO A 513 -23.86 21.88 1.28
CA PRO A 513 -25.11 22.43 0.73
C PRO A 513 -24.95 23.49 -0.36
N ASP A 514 -23.83 24.22 -0.38
CA ASP A 514 -23.48 25.19 -1.43
C ASP A 514 -22.78 24.52 -2.65
N GLY A 515 -22.70 23.19 -2.67
CA GLY A 515 -22.12 22.41 -3.75
C GLY A 515 -20.60 22.42 -3.81
N ALA A 516 -19.91 22.94 -2.79
CA ALA A 516 -18.46 22.80 -2.66
C ALA A 516 -18.09 21.38 -2.22
N LEU A 517 -16.88 20.95 -2.56
CA LEU A 517 -16.27 19.73 -2.02
C LEU A 517 -15.17 20.14 -1.05
N ARG A 518 -15.30 19.71 0.22
CA ARG A 518 -14.24 19.84 1.22
C ARG A 518 -13.60 18.48 1.45
N ILE A 519 -12.28 18.40 1.36
CA ILE A 519 -11.51 17.18 1.62
C ILE A 519 -10.66 17.44 2.86
N TYR A 520 -10.78 16.55 3.84
CA TYR A 520 -10.07 16.55 5.11
C TYR A 520 -9.07 15.37 5.09
N PRO A 521 -7.79 15.61 4.80
CA PRO A 521 -6.77 14.56 4.86
C PRO A 521 -6.38 14.32 6.32
N ILE A 522 -6.81 13.19 6.89
CA ILE A 522 -6.63 12.88 8.31
C ILE A 522 -5.53 11.83 8.47
N LYS A 523 -4.68 11.99 9.49
CA LYS A 523 -3.59 11.07 9.84
C LYS A 523 -3.71 10.53 11.25
N LEU A 524 -3.11 9.36 11.46
CA LEU A 524 -2.67 8.83 12.74
C LEU A 524 -1.15 8.65 12.66
N HIS A 525 -0.41 9.42 13.45
CA HIS A 525 1.04 9.30 13.51
C HIS A 525 1.44 7.95 14.14
N ARG A 526 0.79 7.56 15.24
CA ARG A 526 0.97 6.24 15.85
C ARG A 526 -0.39 5.61 16.15
N VAL A 527 -0.63 4.42 15.61
CA VAL A 527 -1.87 3.68 15.90
C VAL A 527 -1.72 2.85 17.18
N ALA A 528 -2.85 2.55 17.83
CA ALA A 528 -2.85 1.82 19.10
C ALA A 528 -2.44 0.35 18.93
N ARG A 529 -1.62 -0.15 19.86
CA ARG A 529 -1.21 -1.57 19.93
C ARG A 529 -1.95 -2.33 21.03
N LYS A 530 -2.58 -1.60 21.96
CA LYS A 530 -3.38 -2.13 23.07
C LYS A 530 -4.81 -1.61 22.93
N TRP A 531 -5.74 -2.53 23.15
CA TRP A 531 -7.16 -2.32 22.93
C TRP A 531 -7.92 -2.94 24.08
N ARG A 532 -8.88 -2.21 24.64
CA ARG A 532 -9.82 -2.71 25.64
C ARG A 532 -11.23 -2.76 25.07
N PRO A 533 -12.12 -3.63 25.60
CA PRO A 533 -13.54 -3.55 25.28
C PRO A 533 -14.10 -2.15 25.54
N ALA A 534 -14.96 -1.69 24.65
CA ALA A 534 -15.68 -0.45 24.82
C ALA A 534 -16.69 -0.55 25.98
N GLU A 535 -16.83 0.52 26.73
CA GLU A 535 -17.80 0.69 27.79
C GLU A 535 -18.82 1.77 27.39
N PRO A 536 -20.03 1.81 28.00
CA PRO A 536 -21.05 2.81 27.65
C PRO A 536 -20.57 4.28 27.71
N ARG A 537 -19.61 4.58 28.60
CA ARG A 537 -19.01 5.92 28.75
C ARG A 537 -18.16 6.37 27.56
N ASP A 538 -17.68 5.44 26.74
CA ASP A 538 -16.80 5.75 25.61
C ASP A 538 -17.57 6.37 24.43
N ALA A 539 -18.92 6.34 24.48
CA ALA A 539 -19.82 6.94 23.48
C ALA A 539 -19.45 6.59 22.02
N THR A 540 -18.96 5.37 21.80
CA THR A 540 -18.47 4.87 20.51
C THR A 540 -19.34 3.72 20.01
N PRO A 541 -19.50 3.55 18.68
CA PRO A 541 -20.10 2.34 18.12
C PRO A 541 -19.13 1.14 18.15
N SER A 542 -17.84 1.36 18.36
CA SER A 542 -16.82 0.32 18.28
C SER A 542 -16.87 -0.65 19.46
N LEU A 543 -16.56 -1.92 19.22
CA LEU A 543 -16.48 -2.94 20.26
C LEU A 543 -15.17 -2.87 21.06
N LEU A 544 -14.13 -2.27 20.48
CA LEU A 544 -12.86 -2.00 21.15
C LEU A 544 -12.51 -0.51 21.05
N VAL A 545 -11.82 -0.01 22.06
CA VAL A 545 -11.26 1.34 22.08
C VAL A 545 -9.76 1.30 22.42
N PRO A 546 -8.98 2.28 21.97
CA PRO A 546 -7.57 2.39 22.31
C PRO A 546 -7.32 2.38 23.82
N ASP A 547 -6.37 1.57 24.27
CA ASP A 547 -5.83 1.52 25.64
C ASP A 547 -4.29 1.60 25.60
N ASP A 548 -3.78 2.37 24.63
CA ASP A 548 -2.35 2.57 24.40
C ASP A 548 -2.02 4.05 24.67
N PRO A 549 -1.27 4.39 25.74
CA PRO A 549 -0.95 5.77 26.09
C PRO A 549 -0.05 6.46 25.05
N HIS A 550 0.48 5.71 24.09
CA HIS A 550 1.30 6.26 23.03
C HIS A 550 0.58 6.36 21.68
N ALA A 551 -0.67 5.91 21.58
CA ALA A 551 -1.47 6.15 20.39
C ALA A 551 -1.72 7.65 20.25
N THR A 552 -1.63 8.15 19.02
CA THR A 552 -1.93 9.56 18.73
C THR A 552 -3.40 9.73 18.40
N ALA A 553 -3.97 10.88 18.76
CA ALA A 553 -5.27 11.32 18.27
C ALA A 553 -5.22 11.56 16.74
N PRO A 554 -6.37 11.51 16.05
CA PRO A 554 -6.46 11.90 14.65
C PRO A 554 -6.23 13.41 14.48
N GLU A 555 -5.43 13.78 13.50
CA GLU A 555 -5.10 15.18 13.15
C GLU A 555 -5.15 15.36 11.63
N LEU A 556 -5.29 16.58 11.13
CA LEU A 556 -5.17 16.83 9.70
C LEU A 556 -3.70 16.89 9.27
N ILE A 557 -3.43 16.37 8.08
CA ILE A 557 -2.12 16.45 7.43
C ILE A 557 -1.86 17.87 6.95
N GLU A 558 -2.88 18.50 6.38
CA GLU A 558 -2.91 19.89 5.92
C GLU A 558 -4.31 20.49 6.14
N SER A 559 -4.44 21.82 6.04
CA SER A 559 -5.75 22.47 6.13
C SER A 559 -6.73 21.90 5.08
N PRO A 560 -8.05 21.88 5.34
CA PRO A 560 -9.01 21.29 4.43
C PRO A 560 -8.89 21.84 3.00
N ILE A 561 -8.87 20.95 2.02
CA ILE A 561 -8.83 21.30 0.60
C ILE A 561 -10.26 21.63 0.19
N VAL A 562 -10.47 22.81 -0.41
CA VAL A 562 -11.80 23.30 -0.78
C VAL A 562 -11.86 23.49 -2.28
N ILE A 563 -12.74 22.73 -2.93
CA ILE A 563 -13.12 22.92 -4.33
C ILE A 563 -14.46 23.64 -4.32
N PRO A 564 -14.51 24.91 -4.75
CA PRO A 564 -15.71 25.72 -4.59
C PRO A 564 -16.91 25.18 -5.37
N GLY A 565 -18.12 25.48 -4.87
CA GLY A 565 -19.35 25.25 -5.60
C GLY A 565 -19.42 26.09 -6.87
N ILE A 566 -20.18 25.63 -7.86
CA ILE A 566 -20.43 26.42 -9.07
C ILE A 566 -21.47 27.48 -8.72
N VAL A 567 -21.05 28.76 -8.70
CA VAL A 567 -21.96 29.88 -8.52
C VAL A 567 -22.81 30.02 -9.78
N ARG A 568 -24.08 29.59 -9.71
CA ARG A 568 -25.02 29.77 -10.82
C ARG A 568 -25.47 31.23 -10.89
N PRO A 569 -25.30 31.92 -12.03
CA PRO A 569 -25.89 33.25 -12.21
C PRO A 569 -27.42 33.11 -12.21
N GLY A 570 -28.07 33.44 -11.08
CA GLY A 570 -29.54 33.42 -10.96
C GLY A 570 -30.10 33.23 -9.54
N SER A 571 -29.31 32.82 -8.54
CA SER A 571 -29.78 32.66 -7.15
C SER A 571 -29.59 33.90 -6.27
N GLY A 572 -29.03 34.98 -6.82
CA GLY A 572 -29.02 36.29 -6.18
C GLY A 572 -30.40 36.91 -6.23
N GLY A 573 -31.19 36.75 -5.16
CA GLY A 573 -32.39 37.55 -4.95
C GLY A 573 -32.04 39.03 -5.09
N TYR A 574 -32.71 39.71 -6.02
CA TYR A 574 -32.64 41.16 -6.17
C TYR A 574 -33.02 41.84 -4.85
N ALA A 575 -32.05 42.26 -4.05
CA ALA A 575 -32.23 43.37 -3.15
C ALA A 575 -31.96 44.64 -3.95
N ALA A 576 -33.00 45.13 -4.63
CA ALA A 576 -32.96 46.45 -5.24
C ALA A 576 -32.76 47.49 -4.13
N ALA A 577 -31.53 48.00 -4.00
CA ALA A 577 -31.25 49.18 -3.22
C ALA A 577 -31.93 50.36 -3.91
N ALA A 578 -33.02 50.86 -3.32
CA ALA A 578 -33.64 52.10 -3.72
C ALA A 578 -32.64 53.24 -3.50
N ALA A 579 -32.16 53.84 -4.60
CA ALA A 579 -31.42 55.09 -4.55
C ALA A 579 -32.38 56.24 -4.19
N PRO A 580 -32.03 57.13 -3.24
CA PRO A 580 -32.86 58.28 -2.91
C PRO A 580 -32.83 59.32 -4.02
N GLY A 581 -34.00 59.85 -4.36
CA GLY A 581 -34.20 60.85 -5.39
C GLY A 581 -33.44 62.15 -5.14
N LEU A 582 -32.75 62.63 -6.18
CA LEU A 582 -32.27 64.00 -6.28
C LEU A 582 -33.46 64.95 -6.37
N THR A 583 -33.61 65.80 -5.36
CA THR A 583 -34.42 67.02 -5.44
C THR A 583 -33.53 68.15 -5.93
N ILE A 584 -33.99 68.80 -7.00
CA ILE A 584 -33.39 70.00 -7.60
C ILE A 584 -33.82 71.20 -6.74
N SER A 585 -32.83 71.95 -6.25
CA SER A 585 -32.95 73.38 -5.92
C SER A 585 -31.60 74.04 -6.04
#